data_AF-A0AAE1PQG4-F1
#
_entry.id   AF-A0AAE1PQG4-F1
#
_cell.length_a   1.000
_cell.length_b   1.000
_cell.length_c   1.000
_cell.angle_alpha   90.00
_cell.angle_beta   90.00
_cell.angle_gamma   90.00
#
_symmetry.space_group_name_H-M   'P 1'
#
loop_
_entity.id
_entity.type
_entity.pdbx_description
1 polymer ?
#
loop_
_entity_poly.entity_id
_entity_poly.type
_entity_poly.pdbx_seq_one_letter_code
_entity_poly.pdbx_strand_id
1 'polypeptide(L)'
;MDDDPDEKDDVKRKSRNLSEKKRRDQFNLLINELSTMVASNNRKMDKSTVLKATIAFLKNQKENSIRPQSHEIREDWKPSFLSNEEFTHLMLETCRGKNLSTR
;
A
#
# COMPACT_ATOMS: atom_id res chain seq x y z
N MET A 1 -7.72 -52.40 -12.46
CA MET A 1 -7.20 -51.36 -11.56
C MET A 1 -8.43 -50.60 -11.10
N ASP A 2 -9.04 -51.09 -10.02
CA ASP A 2 -10.23 -50.47 -9.43
C ASP A 2 -9.76 -49.20 -8.71
N ASP A 3 -10.12 -48.03 -9.23
CA ASP A 3 -9.95 -46.76 -8.51
C ASP A 3 -10.83 -46.83 -7.26
N ASP A 4 -10.20 -46.99 -6.10
CA ASP A 4 -10.88 -47.02 -4.81
C ASP A 4 -11.55 -45.66 -4.57
N PRO A 5 -12.88 -45.58 -4.50
CA PRO A 5 -13.60 -44.30 -4.41
C PRO A 5 -13.19 -43.45 -3.20
N ASP A 6 -12.69 -44.09 -2.13
CA ASP A 6 -12.18 -43.40 -0.93
C ASP A 6 -10.90 -42.59 -1.21
N GLU A 7 -10.02 -43.07 -2.10
CA GLU A 7 -8.77 -42.38 -2.43
C GLU A 7 -9.04 -41.08 -3.21
N LYS A 8 -10.03 -41.11 -4.10
CA LYS A 8 -10.47 -39.94 -4.88
C LYS A 8 -11.08 -38.85 -3.99
N ASP A 9 -11.84 -39.24 -2.97
CA ASP A 9 -12.48 -38.27 -2.07
C ASP A 9 -11.45 -37.60 -1.14
N ASP A 10 -10.43 -38.35 -0.73
CA ASP A 10 -9.28 -37.84 0.01
C ASP A 10 -8.46 -36.82 -0.79
N VAL A 11 -8.21 -37.09 -2.07
CA VAL A 11 -7.49 -36.15 -2.96
C VAL A 11 -8.28 -34.85 -3.11
N LYS A 12 -9.60 -34.92 -3.26
CA LYS A 12 -10.46 -33.72 -3.36
C LYS A 12 -10.44 -32.91 -2.06
N ARG A 13 -10.49 -33.56 -0.89
CA ARG A 13 -10.39 -32.90 0.42
C ARG A 13 -9.02 -32.23 0.61
N LYS A 14 -7.94 -32.92 0.27
CA LYS A 14 -6.56 -32.40 0.34
C LYS A 14 -6.39 -31.16 -0.56
N SER A 15 -6.85 -31.23 -1.80
CA SER A 15 -6.80 -30.09 -2.74
C SER A 15 -7.56 -28.87 -2.22
N ARG A 16 -8.78 -29.06 -1.71
CA ARG A 16 -9.58 -27.98 -1.10
C ARG A 16 -8.86 -27.34 0.09
N ASN A 17 -8.30 -28.16 0.99
CA ASN A 17 -7.56 -27.68 2.16
C ASN A 17 -6.30 -26.90 1.77
N LEU A 18 -5.58 -27.34 0.73
CA LEU A 18 -4.39 -26.67 0.22
C LEU A 18 -4.72 -25.32 -0.40
N SER A 19 -5.77 -25.26 -1.23
CA SER A 19 -6.26 -24.01 -1.82
C SER A 19 -6.63 -22.99 -0.74
N GLU A 20 -7.33 -23.43 0.30
CA GLU A 20 -7.68 -22.56 1.42
C GLU A 20 -6.44 -22.10 2.22
N LYS A 21 -5.48 -23.00 2.45
CA LYS A 21 -4.21 -22.62 3.08
C LYS A 21 -3.50 -21.53 2.27
N LYS A 22 -3.45 -21.65 0.94
CA LYS A 22 -2.86 -20.63 0.06
C LYS A 22 -3.54 -19.27 0.21
N ARG A 23 -4.87 -19.23 0.28
CA ARG A 23 -5.63 -17.98 0.52
C ARG A 23 -5.31 -17.37 1.89
N ARG A 24 -5.21 -18.18 2.94
CA ARG A 24 -4.84 -17.72 4.28
C ARG A 24 -3.42 -17.20 4.35
N ASP A 25 -2.48 -17.88 3.69
CA ASP A 25 -1.09 -17.48 3.65
C ASP A 25 -0.93 -16.16 2.87
N GLN A 26 -1.63 -16.00 1.74
CA GLN A 26 -1.70 -14.74 0.99
C GLN A 26 -2.30 -13.60 1.83
N PHE A 27 -3.39 -13.86 2.55
CA PHE A 27 -3.97 -12.87 3.46
C PHE A 27 -2.98 -12.44 4.55
N ASN A 28 -2.23 -13.37 5.13
CA ASN A 28 -1.23 -13.05 6.14
C ASN A 28 -0.09 -12.19 5.58
N LEU A 29 0.36 -12.45 4.34
CA LEU A 29 1.36 -11.62 3.66
C LEU A 29 0.87 -10.18 3.50
N LEU A 30 -0.35 -10.00 2.97
CA LEU A 30 -0.94 -8.67 2.78
C LEU A 30 -1.09 -7.91 4.11
N ILE A 31 -1.50 -8.58 5.19
CA ILE A 31 -1.58 -7.95 6.51
C ILE A 31 -0.19 -7.53 7.02
N ASN A 32 0.85 -8.34 6.79
CA ASN A 32 2.20 -7.97 7.19
C ASN A 32 2.72 -6.77 6.40
N GLU A 33 2.52 -6.74 5.09
CA GLU A 33 2.87 -5.59 4.24
C GLU A 33 2.14 -4.32 4.71
N LEU A 34 0.83 -4.41 4.92
CA LEU A 34 0.04 -3.32 5.49
C LEU A 34 0.60 -2.84 6.84
N SER A 35 0.93 -3.78 7.74
CA SER A 35 1.50 -3.45 9.05
C SER A 35 2.80 -2.67 8.92
N THR A 36 3.67 -2.99 7.96
CA THR A 36 4.92 -2.26 7.75
C THR A 36 4.69 -0.85 7.19
N MET A 37 3.65 -0.66 6.37
CA MET A 37 3.31 0.67 5.84
C MET A 37 2.68 1.58 6.89
N VAL A 38 1.90 1.04 7.83
CA VAL A 38 1.21 1.86 8.86
C VAL A 38 1.98 2.00 10.18
N ALA A 39 2.95 1.13 10.47
CA ALA A 39 3.72 1.19 11.71
C ALA A 39 4.98 2.05 11.55
N SER A 40 4.98 3.24 12.14
CA SER A 40 6.15 4.14 12.18
C SER A 40 7.24 3.72 13.18
N ASN A 41 6.95 2.76 14.07
CA ASN A 41 7.79 2.47 15.24
C ASN A 41 8.06 0.97 15.48
N ASN A 42 8.05 0.14 14.43
CA ASN A 42 8.33 -1.32 14.50
C ASN A 42 7.48 -2.11 15.51
N ARG A 43 6.34 -1.56 15.97
CA ARG A 43 5.44 -2.25 16.88
C ARG A 43 4.64 -3.30 16.13
N LYS A 44 4.72 -4.54 16.61
CA LYS A 44 3.90 -5.65 16.11
C LYS A 44 2.44 -5.40 16.49
N MET A 45 1.59 -5.19 15.49
CA MET A 45 0.15 -5.03 15.67
C MET A 45 -0.57 -6.37 15.42
N ASP A 46 -1.68 -6.62 16.11
CA ASP A 46 -2.58 -7.69 15.73
C ASP A 46 -3.34 -7.32 14.43
N LYS A 47 -3.89 -8.33 13.75
CA LYS A 47 -4.53 -8.17 12.44
C LYS A 47 -5.69 -7.17 12.45
N SER A 48 -6.49 -7.13 13.51
CA SER A 48 -7.61 -6.18 13.62
C SER A 48 -7.10 -4.76 13.77
N THR A 49 -6.07 -4.59 14.58
CA THR A 49 -5.42 -3.29 14.78
C THR A 49 -4.74 -2.79 13.52
N VAL A 50 -4.05 -3.64 12.75
CA VAL A 50 -3.49 -3.27 11.43
C VAL A 50 -4.60 -2.69 10.55
N LEU A 51 -5.71 -3.41 10.38
CA LEU A 51 -6.82 -2.97 9.52
C LEU A 51 -7.44 -1.65 10.01
N LYS A 52 -7.68 -1.49 11.32
CA LYS A 52 -8.19 -0.25 11.91
C LYS A 52 -7.23 0.92 11.70
N ALA A 53 -5.94 0.70 11.91
CA ALA A 53 -4.89 1.69 11.69
C ALA A 53 -4.78 2.11 10.22
N THR A 54 -4.85 1.15 9.29
CA THR A 54 -4.89 1.44 7.85
C THR A 54 -6.10 2.29 7.47
N ILE A 55 -7.29 1.97 7.98
CA ILE A 55 -8.49 2.77 7.71
C ILE A 55 -8.33 4.19 8.26
N ALA A 56 -7.83 4.34 9.48
CA ALA A 56 -7.57 5.65 10.08
C ALA A 56 -6.54 6.45 9.28
N PHE A 57 -5.44 5.80 8.88
CA PHE A 57 -4.38 6.41 8.06
C PHE A 57 -4.93 6.96 6.75
N LEU A 58 -5.70 6.17 5.99
CA LEU A 58 -6.29 6.61 4.72
C LEU A 58 -7.32 7.72 4.90
N LYS A 59 -8.12 7.68 5.97
CA LYS A 59 -9.07 8.76 6.30
C LYS A 59 -8.35 10.07 6.61
N ASN A 60 -7.29 10.01 7.41
CA ASN A 60 -6.49 11.19 7.75
C ASN A 60 -5.75 11.74 6.53
N GLN A 61 -5.20 10.89 5.66
CA GLN A 61 -4.59 11.37 4.42
C GLN A 61 -5.60 12.07 3.51
N LYS A 62 -6.82 11.53 3.38
CA LYS A 62 -7.88 12.19 2.61
C LYS A 62 -8.31 13.51 3.25
N GLU A 63 -8.47 13.56 4.57
CA GLU A 63 -8.79 14.82 5.26
C GLU A 63 -7.67 15.85 5.09
N ASN A 64 -6.41 15.46 5.22
CA ASN A 64 -5.26 16.35 5.06
C ASN A 64 -5.05 16.80 3.60
N SER A 65 -5.43 15.98 2.62
CA SER A 65 -5.48 16.41 1.22
C SER A 65 -6.59 17.44 0.99
N ILE A 66 -7.72 17.30 1.69
CA ILE A 66 -8.88 18.22 1.56
C ILE A 66 -8.72 19.49 2.41
N ARG A 67 -7.93 19.44 3.49
CA ARG A 67 -7.50 20.60 4.28
C ARG A 67 -6.12 21.06 3.78
N PRO A 68 -6.02 21.89 2.73
CA PRO A 68 -4.78 22.59 2.48
C PRO A 68 -4.51 23.46 3.70
N GLN A 69 -3.55 23.04 4.52
CA GLN A 69 -3.08 23.81 5.67
C GLN A 69 -2.41 25.06 5.10
N SER A 70 -3.21 26.11 4.86
CA SER A 70 -2.80 27.50 4.87
C SER A 70 -1.50 27.83 4.15
N HIS A 71 -1.33 27.37 2.90
CA HIS A 71 -0.54 28.03 1.86
C HIS A 71 -1.15 27.66 0.51
N GLU A 72 -1.43 28.67 -0.31
CA GLU A 72 -2.06 28.59 -1.63
C GLU A 72 -1.35 27.61 -2.58
N ILE A 73 -1.70 26.33 -2.54
CA ILE A 73 -1.34 25.39 -3.59
C ILE A 73 -2.64 24.82 -4.11
N ARG A 74 -3.20 25.48 -5.13
CA ARG A 74 -4.29 24.94 -5.94
C ARG A 74 -3.88 23.54 -6.41
N GLU A 75 -4.74 22.53 -6.25
CA GLU A 75 -4.49 21.14 -6.66
C GLU A 75 -4.20 20.97 -8.18
N ASP A 76 -4.35 22.05 -8.97
CA ASP A 76 -4.01 22.13 -10.40
C ASP A 76 -2.55 22.54 -10.69
N TRP A 77 -1.68 22.67 -9.69
CA TRP A 77 -0.29 23.11 -9.86
C TRP A 77 0.55 22.16 -10.73
N LYS A 78 0.13 20.90 -10.87
CA LYS A 78 0.79 19.90 -11.73
C LYS A 78 0.05 19.76 -13.05
N PRO A 79 0.67 20.14 -14.19
CA PRO A 79 0.09 19.91 -15.51
C PRO A 79 -0.20 18.43 -15.77
N SER A 80 -1.34 18.12 -16.38
CA SER A 80 -1.75 16.74 -16.71
C SER A 80 -0.86 16.05 -17.74
N PHE A 81 -0.07 16.82 -18.51
CA PHE A 81 0.88 16.28 -19.48
C PHE A 81 2.17 15.74 -18.84
N LEU A 82 2.42 16.07 -17.56
CA LEU A 82 3.59 15.58 -16.83
C LEU A 82 3.20 14.39 -15.95
N SER A 83 3.94 13.29 -16.11
CA SER A 83 3.95 12.21 -15.11
C SER A 83 4.50 12.73 -13.77
N ASN A 84 4.21 12.01 -12.67
CA ASN A 84 4.71 12.41 -11.35
C ASN A 84 6.24 12.38 -11.28
N GLU A 85 6.86 11.49 -12.05
CA GLU A 85 8.32 11.37 -12.15
C GLU A 85 8.92 12.58 -12.87
N GLU A 86 8.46 12.91 -14.08
CA GLU A 86 8.91 14.10 -14.83
C GLU A 86 8.69 15.39 -14.04
N PHE A 87 7.54 15.48 -13.36
CA PHE A 87 7.21 16.62 -12.54
C PHE A 87 8.16 16.77 -11.33
N THR A 88 8.46 15.66 -10.65
CA THR A 88 9.41 15.64 -9.52
C THR A 88 10.81 16.02 -9.98
N HIS A 89 11.26 15.49 -11.12
CA HIS A 89 12.53 15.85 -11.75
C HIS A 89 12.60 17.35 -12.06
N LEU A 90 11.58 17.90 -12.72
CA LEU A 90 11.50 19.33 -13.07
C LEU A 90 11.58 20.24 -11.83
N MET A 91 10.80 19.93 -10.78
CA MET A 91 10.82 20.70 -9.53
C MET A 91 12.20 20.65 -8.86
N LEU A 92 12.81 19.47 -8.78
CA LEU A 92 14.13 19.30 -8.17
C LEU A 92 15.23 20.01 -8.97
N GLU A 93 15.16 20.00 -10.29
CA GLU A 93 16.13 20.66 -11.16
C GLU A 93 16.02 22.19 -11.09
N THR A 94 14.80 22.71 -11.09
CA THR A 94 14.53 24.16 -11.00
C THR A 94 14.89 24.72 -9.62
N CYS A 95 14.68 23.94 -8.54
CA CYS A 95 15.09 24.32 -7.18
C CYS A 95 16.62 24.30 -6.98
N ARG A 96 17.37 23.48 -7.73
CA ARG A 96 18.84 23.46 -7.68
C ARG A 96 19.49 24.69 -8.33
N GLY A 97 18.77 25.43 -9.16
CA GLY A 97 19.28 26.61 -9.87
C GLY A 97 19.34 27.93 -9.09
N LYS A 98 18.80 28.02 -7.86
CA LYS A 98 18.74 29.29 -7.09
C LYS A 98 19.80 29.47 -6.00
N ASN A 99 20.77 28.55 -5.88
CA ASN A 99 21.88 28.66 -4.92
C ASN A 99 23.24 29.04 -5.54
N LEU A 100 23.28 29.58 -6.77
CA LEU A 100 24.55 29.91 -7.45
C LEU A 100 24.59 31.30 -8.11
N SER A 101 23.79 32.27 -7.64
CA SER A 101 24.00 33.69 -8.00
C SER A 101 24.26 34.52 -6.74
N THR A 102 25.48 34.41 -6.23
CA THR A 102 26.18 35.46 -5.47
C THR A 102 27.62 35.02 -5.26
N ARG A 103 28.45 35.28 -6.27
CA ARG A 103 29.83 35.73 -6.10
C ARG A 103 30.34 36.34 -7.39
#